data_AF-A0A1M4S057-F1
#
_entry.id   AF-A0A1M4S057-F1
#
_cell.length_a   1.000
_cell.length_b   1.000
_cell.length_c   1.000
_cell.angle_alpha   90.00
_cell.angle_beta   90.00
_cell.angle_gamma   90.00
#
_symmetry.space_group_name_H-M   'P 1'
#
loop_
_entity.id
_entity.type
_entity.pdbx_description
1 polymer ?
#
loop_
_entity_poly.entity_id
_entity_poly.type
_entity_poly.pdbx_seq_one_letter_code
_entity_poly.pdbx_strand_id
1 'polypeptide(L)'
;MSTGFSGNLGFPIPAGWNYDQFAEISGYRGKWDLDKVAYSGRWPAIGSSESGSIQYQRPAGAPKAEVDKLQKISGFIPLVKQLEAQFKNYIAEHNANAGNNMWLTRPSEGVMSYIGRAYFSEVQWVASAGTDGWPGFDEYLKRNASSLRSQVAPFIARDALTSDGKGSVIDLAHLAAAGYSYLTGQGIAPRHWTNWGGDLVTGASNIHTIMQANPSADRQEAANGVIGAHHLNTEYLSTLNLPLDGSACSLSDLNSNGDAIRLAEMLTADSSLSLSAAMTSYYRTVNGSNRYSAFYTDIPRSTSVTTLAASIYSLIHDWANYALVYLKARDVTNADLRAASRAFADFLLA
;
A
#
# COMPACT_ATOMS: atom_id res chain seq x y z
N MET A 1 39.25 -11.04 -17.56
CA MET A 1 40.29 -10.66 -16.58
C MET A 1 41.57 -10.40 -17.38
N SER A 2 42.70 -10.05 -16.79
CA SER A 2 43.96 -10.04 -17.55
C SER A 2 44.93 -11.02 -16.91
N THR A 3 45.74 -11.72 -17.70
CA THR A 3 46.71 -12.69 -17.19
C THR A 3 47.62 -12.00 -16.16
N GLY A 4 47.49 -12.37 -14.89
CA GLY A 4 48.27 -11.82 -13.77
C GLY A 4 47.70 -10.57 -13.09
N PHE A 5 46.58 -9.99 -13.58
CA PHE A 5 45.99 -8.77 -13.02
C PHE A 5 44.47 -8.85 -12.80
N SER A 6 44.00 -8.25 -11.70
CA SER A 6 42.57 -8.12 -11.37
C SER A 6 41.91 -7.00 -12.17
N GLY A 7 41.60 -7.29 -13.44
CA GLY A 7 40.83 -6.41 -14.32
C GLY A 7 41.56 -5.12 -14.73
N ASN A 8 40.80 -4.14 -15.23
CA ASN A 8 41.30 -2.91 -15.87
C ASN A 8 42.11 -1.97 -14.96
N LEU A 9 42.27 -2.29 -13.68
CA LEU A 9 43.00 -1.48 -12.72
C LEU A 9 44.46 -1.92 -12.52
N GLY A 10 44.90 -3.02 -13.15
CA GLY A 10 46.31 -3.41 -13.17
C GLY A 10 46.89 -3.86 -11.82
N PHE A 11 46.04 -4.20 -10.85
CA PHE A 11 46.51 -4.75 -9.58
C PHE A 11 46.86 -6.24 -9.72
N PRO A 12 47.98 -6.71 -9.14
CA PRO A 12 48.33 -8.13 -9.17
C PRO A 12 47.22 -8.97 -8.53
N ILE A 13 46.96 -10.15 -9.11
CA ILE A 13 45.99 -11.09 -8.54
C ILE A 13 46.46 -11.52 -7.13
N PRO A 14 45.59 -11.47 -6.09
CA PRO A 14 45.96 -11.86 -4.74
C PRO A 14 46.48 -13.30 -4.65
N ALA A 15 47.39 -13.54 -3.70
CA ALA A 15 47.84 -14.90 -3.40
C ALA A 15 46.65 -15.77 -2.95
N GLY A 16 46.47 -16.93 -3.60
CA GLY A 16 45.41 -17.87 -3.24
C GLY A 16 44.07 -17.66 -3.95
N TRP A 17 44.08 -17.00 -5.10
CA TRP A 17 42.91 -16.81 -5.94
C TRP A 17 42.32 -18.14 -6.47
N ASN A 18 41.02 -18.14 -6.76
CA ASN A 18 40.28 -19.36 -7.09
C ASN A 18 40.27 -19.68 -8.61
N TYR A 19 40.49 -18.67 -9.45
CA TYR A 19 40.40 -18.78 -10.91
C TYR A 19 41.52 -18.01 -11.62
N ASP A 20 42.46 -18.73 -12.22
CA ASP A 20 43.60 -18.13 -12.89
C ASP A 20 43.40 -18.11 -14.40
N GLN A 21 43.38 -16.92 -14.99
CA GLN A 21 43.36 -16.77 -16.45
C GLN A 21 44.73 -17.10 -17.03
N PHE A 22 44.76 -17.92 -18.07
CA PHE A 22 45.99 -18.34 -18.75
C PHE A 22 45.98 -18.11 -20.27
N ALA A 23 44.83 -17.76 -20.86
CA ALA A 23 44.74 -17.35 -22.24
C ALA A 23 43.54 -16.44 -22.49
N GLU A 24 43.66 -15.59 -23.51
CA GLU A 24 42.56 -14.79 -24.07
C GLU A 24 42.44 -15.13 -25.56
N ILE A 25 41.23 -15.43 -26.03
CA ILE A 25 40.93 -15.65 -27.44
C ILE A 25 40.17 -14.43 -27.92
N SER A 26 40.86 -13.57 -28.67
CA SER A 26 40.22 -12.38 -29.23
C SER A 26 39.35 -12.69 -30.44
N GLY A 27 38.28 -11.93 -30.63
CA GLY A 27 37.42 -11.99 -31.82
C GLY A 27 36.64 -13.30 -31.99
N TYR A 28 36.37 -14.01 -30.89
CA TYR A 28 35.50 -15.19 -30.90
C TYR A 28 34.12 -14.83 -31.49
N ARG A 29 33.75 -15.58 -32.54
CA ARG A 29 32.55 -15.33 -33.38
C ARG A 29 32.46 -13.88 -33.90
N GLY A 30 33.59 -13.20 -34.06
CA GLY A 30 33.71 -11.84 -34.60
C GLY A 30 33.15 -10.73 -33.72
N LYS A 31 32.84 -11.00 -32.44
CA LYS A 31 32.18 -10.02 -31.55
C LYS A 31 32.68 -9.99 -30.11
N TRP A 32 33.29 -11.08 -29.62
CA TRP A 32 33.59 -11.23 -28.20
C TRP A 32 34.99 -11.78 -28.00
N ASP A 33 35.66 -11.34 -26.94
CA ASP A 33 36.88 -11.98 -26.48
C ASP A 33 36.51 -13.04 -25.43
N LEU A 34 37.17 -14.19 -25.45
CA LEU A 34 36.96 -15.28 -24.50
C LEU A 34 38.20 -15.48 -23.62
N ASP A 35 38.01 -15.37 -22.31
CA ASP A 35 39.04 -15.70 -21.33
C ASP A 35 39.00 -17.19 -20.98
N LYS A 36 40.13 -17.88 -21.13
CA LYS A 36 40.32 -19.23 -20.59
C LYS A 36 40.89 -19.14 -19.19
N VAL A 37 40.14 -19.71 -18.25
CA VAL A 37 40.49 -19.75 -16.82
C VAL A 37 40.65 -21.18 -16.34
N ALA A 38 41.61 -21.41 -15.45
CA ALA A 38 41.79 -22.66 -14.73
C ALA A 38 41.25 -22.49 -13.31
N TYR A 39 40.43 -23.43 -12.86
CA TYR A 39 39.92 -23.48 -11.50
C TYR A 39 40.98 -24.10 -10.58
N SER A 40 41.40 -23.39 -9.53
CA SER A 40 42.49 -23.81 -8.65
C SER A 40 42.09 -24.85 -7.60
N GLY A 41 40.81 -25.22 -7.52
CA GLY A 41 40.32 -26.26 -6.61
C GLY A 41 40.16 -25.82 -5.15
N ARG A 42 40.44 -24.55 -4.83
CA ARG A 42 40.50 -24.06 -3.45
C ARG A 42 39.13 -23.89 -2.80
N TRP A 43 38.16 -23.38 -3.55
CA TRP A 43 36.76 -23.24 -3.13
C TRP A 43 35.85 -23.80 -4.21
N PRO A 44 34.99 -24.81 -3.91
CA PRO A 44 34.11 -25.43 -4.88
C PRO A 44 33.41 -24.41 -5.79
N ALA A 45 33.57 -24.58 -7.10
CA ALA A 45 32.83 -23.79 -8.06
C ALA A 45 31.33 -24.05 -7.90
N ILE A 46 30.52 -22.99 -7.95
CA ILE A 46 29.06 -23.11 -7.94
C ILE A 46 28.65 -23.78 -9.27
N GLY A 47 28.39 -25.09 -9.23
CA GLY A 47 28.02 -25.89 -10.41
C GLY A 47 26.56 -25.69 -10.86
N SER A 48 25.73 -25.19 -9.94
CA SER A 48 24.36 -24.77 -10.18
C SER A 48 24.00 -23.78 -9.07
N SER A 49 23.50 -22.60 -9.42
CA SER A 49 22.62 -21.91 -8.49
C SER A 49 21.28 -22.63 -8.58
N GLU A 50 20.76 -23.15 -7.46
CA GLU A 50 19.33 -23.39 -7.43
C GLU A 50 18.69 -22.04 -7.75
N SER A 51 18.10 -21.93 -8.94
CA SER A 51 16.97 -21.02 -9.12
C SER A 51 15.79 -21.62 -8.37
N GLY A 52 15.98 -21.92 -7.07
CA GLY A 52 14.91 -21.94 -6.13
C GLY A 52 14.44 -20.50 -6.12
N SER A 53 13.53 -20.17 -7.04
CA SER A 53 12.62 -19.08 -6.76
C SER A 53 12.08 -19.45 -5.39
N ILE A 54 12.48 -18.74 -4.34
CA ILE A 54 11.63 -18.63 -3.17
C ILE A 54 10.36 -18.05 -3.79
N GLN A 55 9.41 -18.95 -4.07
CA GLN A 55 8.14 -18.59 -4.67
C GLN A 55 7.56 -17.67 -3.63
N TYR A 56 7.37 -16.39 -3.97
CA TYR A 56 6.75 -15.46 -3.06
C TYR A 56 5.45 -16.09 -2.56
N GLN A 57 5.34 -16.23 -1.24
CA GLN A 57 4.11 -16.64 -0.60
C GLN A 57 3.50 -15.39 0.00
N ARG A 58 2.33 -15.03 -0.52
CA ARG A 58 1.56 -13.93 0.04
C ARG A 58 1.30 -14.19 1.53
N PRO A 59 1.47 -13.19 2.41
CA PRO A 59 1.08 -13.31 3.80
C PRO A 59 -0.33 -13.86 3.95
N ALA A 60 -0.54 -14.69 4.97
CA ALA A 60 -1.82 -15.31 5.20
C ALA A 60 -2.93 -14.26 5.34
N GLY A 61 -4.07 -14.53 4.70
CA GLY A 61 -5.26 -13.72 4.87
C GLY A 61 -5.78 -13.74 6.30
N ALA A 62 -6.72 -12.85 6.61
CA ALA A 62 -7.41 -12.84 7.90
C ALA A 62 -8.06 -14.21 8.18
N PRO A 63 -7.82 -14.84 9.34
CA PRO A 63 -8.41 -16.12 9.67
C PRO A 63 -9.94 -16.06 9.61
N LYS A 64 -10.58 -17.07 9.00
CA LYS A 64 -12.04 -17.12 8.84
C LYS A 64 -12.80 -16.89 10.16
N ALA A 65 -12.30 -17.45 11.26
CA ALA A 65 -12.89 -17.28 12.58
C ALA A 65 -12.84 -15.83 13.11
N GLU A 66 -11.88 -15.02 12.67
CA GLU A 66 -11.84 -13.58 12.97
C GLU A 66 -12.83 -12.84 12.06
N VAL A 67 -12.80 -13.12 10.75
CA VAL A 67 -13.68 -12.48 9.76
C VAL A 67 -15.16 -12.71 10.08
N ASP A 68 -15.54 -13.91 10.52
CA ASP A 68 -16.92 -14.29 10.84
C ASP A 68 -17.48 -13.52 12.06
N LYS A 69 -16.62 -12.92 12.90
CA LYS A 69 -17.02 -12.09 14.06
C LYS A 69 -17.21 -10.62 13.70
N LEU A 70 -16.73 -10.18 12.53
CA LEU A 70 -16.80 -8.78 12.14
C LEU A 70 -18.21 -8.39 11.71
N GLN A 71 -18.53 -7.11 11.90
CA GLN A 71 -19.71 -6.52 11.28
C GLN A 71 -19.59 -6.62 9.75
N LYS A 72 -20.71 -6.79 9.05
CA LYS A 72 -20.73 -6.95 7.60
C LYS A 72 -21.04 -5.64 6.90
N ILE A 73 -20.38 -5.40 5.78
CA ILE A 73 -20.61 -4.21 4.97
C ILE A 73 -22.05 -4.07 4.47
N SER A 74 -22.75 -5.19 4.29
CA SER A 74 -24.18 -5.21 3.96
C SER A 74 -25.06 -4.54 5.03
N GLY A 75 -24.62 -4.53 6.29
CA GLY A 75 -25.27 -3.79 7.38
C GLY A 75 -24.90 -2.31 7.41
N PHE A 76 -23.75 -1.94 6.85
CA PHE A 76 -23.27 -0.56 6.80
C PHE A 76 -23.86 0.25 5.64
N ILE A 77 -24.03 -0.35 4.47
CA ILE A 77 -24.54 0.32 3.26
C ILE A 77 -25.89 1.06 3.49
N PRO A 78 -26.88 0.50 4.21
CA PRO A 78 -28.10 1.22 4.54
C PRO A 78 -27.87 2.46 5.43
N LEU A 79 -26.85 2.45 6.30
CA LEU A 79 -26.47 3.59 7.11
C LEU A 79 -25.83 4.68 6.25
N VAL A 80 -24.99 4.31 5.28
CA VAL A 80 -24.43 5.24 4.28
C VAL A 80 -25.55 5.95 3.52
N LYS A 81 -26.59 5.24 3.08
CA LYS A 81 -27.76 5.84 2.42
C LYS A 81 -28.46 6.88 3.31
N GLN A 82 -28.56 6.62 4.61
CA GLN A 82 -29.14 7.58 5.56
C GLN A 82 -28.21 8.78 5.77
N LEU A 83 -26.90 8.57 5.84
CA LEU A 83 -25.91 9.66 5.92
C LEU A 83 -26.00 10.58 4.71
N GLU A 84 -26.15 10.04 3.49
CA GLU A 84 -26.33 10.82 2.27
C GLU A 84 -27.59 11.70 2.33
N ALA A 85 -28.69 11.18 2.89
CA ALA A 85 -29.91 11.96 3.08
C ALA A 85 -29.70 13.08 4.10
N GLN A 86 -29.04 12.79 5.23
CA GLN A 86 -28.73 13.81 6.24
C GLN A 86 -27.76 14.87 5.71
N PHE A 87 -26.80 14.50 4.88
CA PHE A 87 -25.86 15.45 4.30
C PHE A 87 -26.54 16.42 3.32
N LYS A 88 -27.51 15.93 2.53
CA LYS A 88 -28.35 16.81 1.68
C LYS A 88 -29.12 17.84 2.52
N ASN A 89 -29.71 17.41 3.64
CA ASN A 89 -30.41 18.32 4.55
C ASN A 89 -29.44 19.35 5.17
N TYR A 90 -28.26 18.91 5.57
CA TYR A 90 -27.22 19.77 6.11
C TYR A 90 -26.79 20.86 5.12
N ILE A 91 -26.53 20.52 3.85
CA ILE A 91 -26.19 21.51 2.82
C ILE A 91 -27.34 22.52 2.61
N ALA A 92 -28.59 22.03 2.57
CA ALA A 92 -29.75 22.90 2.37
C ALA A 92 -29.90 23.91 3.52
N GLU A 93 -29.74 23.46 4.77
CA GLU A 93 -29.75 24.32 5.95
C GLU A 93 -28.58 25.31 5.93
N HIS A 94 -27.37 24.85 5.60
CA HIS A 94 -26.19 25.72 5.53
C HIS A 94 -26.37 26.82 4.48
N ASN A 95 -26.78 26.48 3.25
CA ASN A 95 -26.92 27.46 2.18
C ASN A 95 -28.05 28.46 2.45
N ALA A 96 -29.12 28.05 3.15
CA ALA A 96 -30.18 28.96 3.58
C ALA A 96 -29.70 29.97 4.64
N ASN A 97 -28.80 29.56 5.54
CA ASN A 97 -28.36 30.36 6.68
C ASN A 97 -27.09 31.19 6.43
N ALA A 98 -26.16 30.70 5.60
CA ALA A 98 -24.83 31.31 5.42
C ALA A 98 -24.76 32.32 4.26
N GLY A 99 -25.81 32.42 3.43
CA GLY A 99 -25.82 33.27 2.23
C GLY A 99 -24.79 32.90 1.15
N ASN A 100 -24.01 31.84 1.37
CA ASN A 100 -22.95 31.36 0.49
C ASN A 100 -23.08 29.84 0.28
N ASN A 101 -22.76 29.38 -0.94
CA ASN A 101 -22.79 27.96 -1.28
C ASN A 101 -21.59 27.22 -0.67
N MET A 102 -21.84 26.05 -0.07
CA MET A 102 -20.78 25.12 0.33
C MET A 102 -19.96 24.61 -0.87
N TRP A 103 -18.65 24.41 -0.66
CA TRP A 103 -17.73 23.88 -1.67
C TRP A 103 -17.95 22.38 -1.91
N LEU A 104 -18.27 21.62 -0.86
CA LEU A 104 -18.71 20.22 -0.96
C LEU A 104 -20.20 20.18 -1.29
N THR A 105 -20.52 19.97 -2.56
CA THR A 105 -21.93 19.90 -3.01
C THR A 105 -22.38 18.45 -3.24
N ARG A 106 -21.46 17.50 -3.39
CA ARG A 106 -21.79 16.10 -3.65
C ARG A 106 -21.94 15.32 -2.33
N PRO A 107 -23.08 14.66 -2.08
CA PRO A 107 -23.27 13.86 -0.87
C PRO A 107 -22.20 12.80 -0.64
N SER A 108 -21.65 12.22 -1.71
CA SER A 108 -20.56 11.26 -1.62
C SER A 108 -19.29 11.86 -0.99
N GLU A 109 -18.91 13.09 -1.34
CA GLU A 109 -17.72 13.74 -0.79
C GLU A 109 -17.89 14.03 0.70
N GLY A 110 -19.05 14.59 1.08
CA GLY A 110 -19.37 14.87 2.48
C GLY A 110 -19.47 13.63 3.36
N VAL A 111 -20.13 12.58 2.86
CA VAL A 111 -20.27 11.32 3.60
C VAL A 111 -18.93 10.58 3.71
N MET A 112 -18.11 10.56 2.66
CA MET A 112 -16.76 10.00 2.75
C MET A 112 -15.90 10.79 3.75
N SER A 113 -15.98 12.12 3.72
CA SER A 113 -15.24 12.97 4.66
C SER A 113 -15.61 12.67 6.12
N TYR A 114 -16.91 12.49 6.38
CA TYR A 114 -17.43 12.12 7.68
C TYR A 114 -16.98 10.72 8.14
N ILE A 115 -17.08 9.72 7.26
CA ILE A 115 -16.69 8.33 7.58
C ILE A 115 -15.18 8.27 7.85
N GLY A 116 -14.36 8.98 7.07
CA GLY A 116 -12.91 9.01 7.21
C GLY A 116 -12.36 9.93 8.30
N ARG A 117 -13.22 10.61 9.09
CA ARG A 117 -12.79 11.64 10.04
C ARG A 117 -11.74 11.21 11.07
N ALA A 118 -11.69 9.92 11.43
CA ALA A 118 -10.69 9.38 12.35
C ALA A 118 -9.26 9.42 11.78
N TYR A 119 -9.11 9.52 10.46
CA TYR A 119 -7.83 9.68 9.79
C TYR A 119 -7.47 11.17 9.65
N PHE A 120 -8.46 12.04 9.39
CA PHE A 120 -8.24 13.48 9.27
C PHE A 120 -7.92 14.20 10.60
N SER A 121 -7.85 13.50 11.73
CA SER A 121 -7.26 14.06 12.96
C SER A 121 -5.73 14.08 12.94
N GLU A 122 -5.09 13.39 12.01
CA GLU A 122 -3.63 13.36 11.89
C GLU A 122 -3.13 14.37 10.86
N VAL A 123 -2.09 15.12 11.22
CA VAL A 123 -1.54 16.20 10.36
C VAL A 123 -1.14 15.72 8.96
N GLN A 124 -0.65 14.49 8.84
CA GLN A 124 -0.26 13.89 7.57
C GLN A 124 -1.44 13.68 6.64
N TRP A 125 -2.58 13.22 7.18
CA TRP A 125 -3.82 13.02 6.43
C TRP A 125 -4.49 14.33 6.07
N VAL A 126 -4.47 15.33 6.97
CA VAL A 126 -4.99 16.67 6.65
C VAL A 126 -4.21 17.29 5.50
N ALA A 127 -2.88 17.23 5.56
CA ALA A 127 -2.02 17.77 4.52
C ALA A 127 -2.22 17.05 3.17
N SER A 128 -2.31 15.72 3.19
CA SER A 128 -2.40 14.92 1.96
C SER A 128 -3.80 14.86 1.36
N ALA A 129 -4.86 15.01 2.16
CA ALA A 129 -6.25 15.01 1.68
C ALA A 129 -6.81 16.42 1.43
N GLY A 130 -6.23 17.46 2.06
CA GLY A 130 -6.71 18.83 1.95
C GLY A 130 -7.99 19.10 2.75
N THR A 131 -8.27 18.33 3.80
CA THR A 131 -9.48 18.44 4.63
C THR A 131 -9.22 18.04 6.08
N ASP A 132 -9.98 18.62 7.01
CA ASP A 132 -10.04 18.27 8.43
C ASP A 132 -11.22 17.34 8.78
N GLY A 133 -11.89 16.75 7.77
CA GLY A 133 -13.05 15.88 7.97
C GLY A 133 -14.38 16.62 8.15
N TRP A 134 -14.41 17.94 7.93
CA TRP A 134 -15.62 18.78 7.95
C TRP A 134 -16.45 18.59 9.24
N PRO A 135 -15.94 19.04 10.40
CA PRO A 135 -16.55 18.80 11.71
C PRO A 135 -18.00 19.30 11.82
N GLY A 136 -18.40 20.26 10.99
CA GLY A 136 -19.77 20.79 10.94
C GLY A 136 -20.85 19.73 10.67
N PHE A 137 -20.57 18.71 9.85
CA PHE A 137 -21.55 17.66 9.60
C PHE A 137 -21.70 16.67 10.76
N ASP A 138 -20.62 16.38 11.50
CA ASP A 138 -20.73 15.58 12.74
C ASP A 138 -21.58 16.30 13.79
N GLU A 139 -21.37 17.61 13.96
CA GLU A 139 -22.19 18.43 14.85
C GLU A 139 -23.65 18.57 14.38
N TYR A 140 -23.89 18.56 13.06
CA TYR A 140 -25.25 18.45 12.53
C TYR A 140 -25.90 17.11 12.90
N LEU A 141 -25.23 15.98 12.67
CA LEU A 141 -25.75 14.66 13.00
C LEU A 141 -25.98 14.48 14.50
N LYS A 142 -25.10 15.02 15.34
CA LYS A 142 -25.27 15.02 16.80
C LYS A 142 -26.56 15.69 17.25
N ARG A 143 -26.96 16.78 16.58
CA ARG A 143 -28.19 17.53 16.88
C ARG A 143 -29.44 16.91 16.24
N ASN A 144 -29.34 16.47 14.99
CA ASN A 144 -30.52 16.14 14.17
C ASN A 144 -30.71 14.64 13.92
N ALA A 145 -29.68 13.81 14.08
CA ALA A 145 -29.69 12.39 13.74
C ALA A 145 -28.77 11.56 14.67
N SER A 146 -28.84 11.80 15.97
CA SER A 146 -27.94 11.20 16.98
C SER A 146 -27.99 9.66 16.98
N SER A 147 -29.16 9.07 16.74
CA SER A 147 -29.31 7.61 16.61
C SER A 147 -28.54 7.05 15.41
N LEU A 148 -28.60 7.71 14.25
CA LEU A 148 -27.83 7.31 13.07
C LEU A 148 -26.32 7.42 13.35
N ARG A 149 -25.89 8.53 13.95
CA ARG A 149 -24.50 8.74 14.36
C ARG A 149 -24.00 7.60 15.26
N SER A 150 -24.79 7.20 16.26
CA SER A 150 -24.43 6.11 17.17
C SER A 150 -24.39 4.73 16.49
N GLN A 151 -25.26 4.49 15.50
CA GLN A 151 -25.25 3.23 14.72
C GLN A 151 -24.04 3.14 13.78
N VAL A 152 -23.59 4.29 13.25
CA VAL A 152 -22.42 4.36 12.36
C VAL A 152 -21.11 4.26 13.13
N ALA A 153 -21.04 4.80 14.36
CA ALA A 153 -19.79 4.91 15.12
C ALA A 153 -18.95 3.62 15.24
N PRO A 154 -19.53 2.42 15.49
CA PRO A 154 -18.76 1.19 15.57
C PRO A 154 -18.03 0.79 14.27
N PHE A 155 -18.56 1.21 13.11
CA PHE A 155 -17.99 0.88 11.80
C PHE A 155 -16.82 1.77 11.40
N ILE A 156 -16.73 2.97 11.99
CA ILE A 156 -15.84 4.03 11.52
C ILE A 156 -14.91 4.53 12.63
N ALA A 157 -14.86 3.80 13.75
CA ALA A 157 -13.84 3.98 14.75
C ALA A 157 -12.47 3.65 14.13
N ARG A 158 -11.41 4.27 14.67
CA ARG A 158 -10.05 4.03 14.17
C ARG A 158 -9.71 2.54 14.28
N ASP A 159 -9.15 1.99 13.20
CA ASP A 159 -8.74 0.59 13.06
C ASP A 159 -9.90 -0.44 13.19
N ALA A 160 -11.15 0.02 13.09
CA ALA A 160 -12.32 -0.86 13.13
C ALA A 160 -12.47 -1.63 11.81
N LEU A 161 -12.45 -2.96 11.91
CA LEU A 161 -12.55 -3.84 10.76
C LEU A 161 -13.99 -4.29 10.46
N THR A 162 -14.32 -4.31 9.18
CA THR A 162 -15.59 -4.78 8.61
C THR A 162 -15.33 -5.90 7.62
N SER A 163 -16.18 -6.93 7.62
CA SER A 163 -16.15 -7.97 6.59
C SER A 163 -16.91 -7.54 5.34
N ASP A 164 -16.33 -7.81 4.17
CA ASP A 164 -17.03 -7.68 2.89
C ASP A 164 -18.07 -8.80 2.63
N GLY A 165 -18.18 -9.76 3.55
CA GLY A 165 -19.05 -10.94 3.44
C GLY A 165 -18.50 -12.04 2.52
N LYS A 166 -17.29 -11.87 1.98
CA LYS A 166 -16.61 -12.79 1.04
C LYS A 166 -15.24 -13.25 1.53
N GLY A 167 -14.90 -12.95 2.79
CA GLY A 167 -13.68 -13.40 3.44
C GLY A 167 -12.58 -12.34 3.55
N SER A 168 -12.83 -11.10 3.10
CA SER A 168 -11.87 -10.00 3.27
C SER A 168 -12.26 -9.09 4.44
N VAL A 169 -11.24 -8.38 4.95
CA VAL A 169 -11.35 -7.38 6.01
C VAL A 169 -11.09 -5.99 5.43
N ILE A 170 -11.92 -5.02 5.79
CA ILE A 170 -11.92 -3.63 5.30
C ILE A 170 -11.91 -2.69 6.50
N ASP A 171 -11.03 -1.71 6.50
CA ASP A 171 -11.16 -0.51 7.35
C ASP A 171 -12.00 0.53 6.58
N LEU A 172 -13.23 0.78 7.04
CA LEU A 172 -14.15 1.69 6.36
C LEU A 172 -13.75 3.17 6.53
N ALA A 173 -13.11 3.53 7.64
CA ALA A 173 -12.63 4.88 7.87
C ALA A 173 -11.44 5.19 6.96
N HIS A 174 -10.48 4.25 6.84
CA HIS A 174 -9.39 4.34 5.88
C HIS A 174 -9.92 4.45 4.46
N LEU A 175 -10.80 3.52 4.05
CA LEU A 175 -11.39 3.49 2.71
C LEU A 175 -12.02 4.84 2.35
N ALA A 176 -12.78 5.43 3.26
CA ALA A 176 -13.44 6.70 3.00
C ALA A 176 -12.46 7.88 2.93
N ALA A 177 -11.41 7.88 3.76
CA ALA A 177 -10.36 8.91 3.69
C ALA A 177 -9.61 8.85 2.35
N ALA A 178 -9.16 7.66 1.94
CA ALA A 178 -8.52 7.43 0.65
C ALA A 178 -9.46 7.76 -0.52
N GLY A 179 -10.71 7.30 -0.46
CA GLY A 179 -11.72 7.53 -1.50
C GLY A 179 -12.05 9.01 -1.68
N TYR A 180 -12.15 9.76 -0.57
CA TYR A 180 -12.33 11.22 -0.60
C TYR A 180 -11.19 11.90 -1.37
N SER A 181 -9.94 11.51 -1.13
CA SER A 181 -8.78 12.09 -1.83
C SER A 181 -8.79 11.78 -3.32
N TYR A 182 -9.21 10.58 -3.73
CA TYR A 182 -9.36 10.27 -5.16
C TYR A 182 -10.50 11.04 -5.82
N LEU A 183 -11.60 11.24 -5.10
CA LEU A 183 -12.79 11.90 -5.61
C LEU A 183 -12.57 13.41 -5.78
N THR A 184 -11.90 14.05 -4.82
CA THR A 184 -11.77 15.52 -4.77
C THR A 184 -10.45 16.04 -5.33
N GLY A 185 -9.35 15.31 -5.12
CA GLY A 185 -8.01 15.75 -5.51
C GLY A 185 -7.58 17.09 -4.88
N GLN A 186 -8.13 17.46 -3.72
CA GLN A 186 -7.88 18.76 -3.06
C GLN A 186 -6.55 18.84 -2.32
N GLY A 187 -5.93 17.70 -2.01
CA GLY A 187 -4.65 17.65 -1.32
C GLY A 187 -3.46 18.08 -2.18
N ILE A 188 -2.38 18.48 -1.51
CA ILE A 188 -1.12 18.84 -2.17
C ILE A 188 -0.29 17.62 -2.59
N ALA A 189 -0.58 16.46 -1.99
CA ALA A 189 0.06 15.20 -2.32
C ALA A 189 -0.65 14.53 -3.51
N PRO A 190 0.07 13.78 -4.34
CA PRO A 190 -0.55 12.90 -5.33
C PRO A 190 -1.57 11.97 -4.67
N ARG A 191 -2.69 11.69 -5.35
CA ARG A 191 -3.81 10.89 -4.78
C ARG A 191 -3.37 9.50 -4.29
N HIS A 192 -2.46 8.85 -5.01
CA HIS A 192 -1.88 7.56 -4.61
C HIS A 192 -1.14 7.63 -3.28
N TRP A 193 -0.65 8.80 -2.90
CA TRP A 193 0.15 9.00 -1.70
C TRP A 193 -0.71 9.17 -0.44
N THR A 194 -1.92 9.70 -0.60
CA THR A 194 -3.00 9.69 0.42
C THR A 194 -3.75 8.34 0.46
N ASN A 195 -3.16 7.30 -0.12
CA ASN A 195 -3.72 5.97 -0.26
C ASN A 195 -2.56 4.96 -0.16
N TRP A 196 -2.49 3.99 -1.07
CA TRP A 196 -1.53 2.88 -1.04
C TRP A 196 -0.06 3.25 -0.95
N GLY A 197 0.36 4.37 -1.56
CA GLY A 197 1.73 4.82 -1.44
C GLY A 197 2.03 5.06 0.03
N GLY A 198 1.10 5.78 0.71
CA GLY A 198 1.13 6.27 2.09
C GLY A 198 1.54 5.16 3.04
N ASP A 199 0.74 4.12 2.96
CA ASP A 199 0.88 2.92 3.77
C ASP A 199 2.12 2.14 3.40
N LEU A 200 2.48 2.06 2.12
CA LEU A 200 3.68 1.34 1.68
C LEU A 200 4.97 1.94 2.29
N VAL A 201 5.06 3.27 2.39
CA VAL A 201 6.20 3.94 3.03
C VAL A 201 6.18 3.74 4.55
N THR A 202 5.01 3.78 5.18
CA THR A 202 4.92 3.46 6.62
C THR A 202 5.23 1.98 6.88
N GLY A 203 4.88 1.06 5.97
CA GLY A 203 5.30 -0.33 5.97
C GLY A 203 6.81 -0.50 5.75
N ALA A 204 7.43 0.33 4.92
CA ALA A 204 8.89 0.41 4.81
C ALA A 204 9.56 0.88 6.13
N SER A 205 8.89 1.73 6.90
CA SER A 205 9.32 2.08 8.27
C SER A 205 9.28 0.86 9.20
N ASN A 206 8.25 0.01 9.13
CA ASN A 206 8.22 -1.25 9.89
C ASN A 206 9.40 -2.17 9.51
N ILE A 207 9.68 -2.31 8.21
CA ILE A 207 10.85 -3.07 7.73
C ILE A 207 12.14 -2.48 8.31
N HIS A 208 12.29 -1.17 8.29
CA HIS A 208 13.44 -0.49 8.88
C HIS A 208 13.62 -0.81 10.36
N THR A 209 12.54 -0.73 11.16
CA THR A 209 12.57 -1.06 12.60
C THR A 209 12.98 -2.52 12.83
N ILE A 210 12.46 -3.46 12.03
CA ILE A 210 12.87 -4.88 12.10
C ILE A 210 14.36 -5.03 11.79
N MET A 211 14.86 -4.35 10.75
CA MET A 211 16.27 -4.41 10.36
C MET A 211 17.21 -3.81 11.41
N GLN A 212 16.78 -2.76 12.13
CA GLN A 212 17.55 -2.22 13.25
C GLN A 212 17.64 -3.23 14.42
N ALA A 213 16.53 -3.90 14.73
CA ALA A 213 16.51 -4.93 15.77
C ALA A 213 17.24 -6.22 15.35
N ASN A 214 17.39 -6.47 14.05
CA ASN A 214 17.97 -7.69 13.49
C ASN A 214 18.96 -7.36 12.33
N PRO A 215 20.18 -6.85 12.61
CA PRO A 215 21.09 -6.34 11.57
C PRO A 215 21.55 -7.35 10.51
N SER A 216 21.46 -8.65 10.81
CA SER A 216 21.85 -9.74 9.89
C SER A 216 20.65 -10.41 9.19
N ALA A 217 19.44 -9.92 9.41
CA ALA A 217 18.25 -10.45 8.76
C ALA A 217 18.26 -10.17 7.25
N ASP A 218 17.68 -11.08 6.46
CA ASP A 218 17.25 -10.81 5.10
C ASP A 218 16.09 -9.80 5.11
N ARG A 219 16.34 -8.65 4.49
CA ARG A 219 15.40 -7.54 4.39
C ARG A 219 14.23 -7.86 3.46
N GLN A 220 14.45 -8.58 2.36
CA GLN A 220 13.39 -8.88 1.41
C GLN A 220 12.40 -9.89 1.99
N GLU A 221 12.88 -10.89 2.72
CA GLU A 221 12.01 -11.84 3.43
C GLU A 221 11.21 -11.14 4.54
N ALA A 222 11.82 -10.19 5.26
CA ALA A 222 11.09 -9.36 6.22
C ALA A 222 10.00 -8.52 5.52
N ALA A 223 10.32 -7.90 4.39
CA ALA A 223 9.36 -7.13 3.61
C ALA A 223 8.19 -7.98 3.09
N ASN A 224 8.48 -9.18 2.58
CA ASN A 224 7.48 -10.13 2.11
C ASN A 224 6.51 -10.54 3.23
N GLY A 225 6.99 -10.65 4.47
CA GLY A 225 6.16 -10.98 5.64
C GLY A 225 5.40 -9.81 6.26
N VAL A 226 5.79 -8.56 5.96
CA VAL A 226 5.16 -7.34 6.52
C VAL A 226 4.10 -6.76 5.57
N ILE A 227 4.44 -6.59 4.29
CA ILE A 227 3.57 -5.88 3.35
C ILE A 227 2.35 -6.75 3.01
N GLY A 228 1.16 -6.21 3.29
CA GLY A 228 -0.12 -6.89 3.10
C GLY A 228 -0.42 -7.97 4.12
N ALA A 229 0.32 -8.02 5.23
CA ALA A 229 0.09 -8.97 6.30
C ALA A 229 -1.12 -8.55 7.17
N HIS A 230 -1.96 -9.53 7.54
CA HIS A 230 -2.96 -9.37 8.58
C HIS A 230 -2.33 -9.53 9.97
N HIS A 231 -1.46 -10.53 10.12
CA HIS A 231 -0.65 -10.78 11.31
C HIS A 231 0.83 -10.92 10.90
N LEU A 232 1.75 -10.42 11.72
CA LEU A 232 3.20 -10.55 11.49
C LEU A 232 3.72 -11.93 11.92
N ASN A 233 3.27 -13.00 11.27
CA ASN A 233 3.45 -14.37 11.76
C ASN A 233 3.97 -15.36 10.69
N THR A 234 4.67 -14.87 9.66
CA THR A 234 5.35 -15.79 8.73
C THR A 234 6.44 -16.57 9.47
N GLU A 235 6.79 -17.76 8.94
CA GLU A 235 7.86 -18.59 9.51
C GLU A 235 9.15 -17.79 9.67
N TYR A 236 9.52 -17.00 8.66
CA TYR A 236 10.69 -16.15 8.71
C TYR A 236 10.61 -15.08 9.81
N LEU A 237 9.51 -14.34 9.90
CA LEU A 237 9.32 -13.30 10.93
C LEU A 237 9.33 -13.89 12.35
N SER A 238 8.88 -15.14 12.52
CA SER A 238 8.89 -15.82 13.82
C SER A 238 10.30 -16.09 14.38
N THR A 239 11.33 -15.99 13.53
CA THR A 239 12.74 -16.13 13.93
C THR A 239 13.39 -14.82 14.37
N LEU A 240 12.71 -13.69 14.19
CA LEU A 240 13.24 -12.35 14.41
C LEU A 240 12.70 -11.71 15.69
N ASN A 241 13.43 -10.73 16.22
CA ASN A 241 12.88 -9.80 17.20
C ASN A 241 11.95 -8.81 16.49
N LEU A 242 10.66 -8.81 16.83
CA LEU A 242 9.64 -7.95 16.22
C LEU A 242 9.20 -6.85 17.21
N PRO A 243 9.82 -5.66 17.21
CA PRO A 243 9.42 -4.54 18.05
C PRO A 243 8.19 -3.80 17.46
N LEU A 244 7.19 -4.54 17.00
CA LEU A 244 6.03 -4.04 16.27
C LEU A 244 4.76 -4.79 16.67
N ASP A 245 3.65 -4.07 16.78
CA ASP A 245 2.34 -4.65 17.10
C ASP A 245 1.53 -5.06 15.85
N GLY A 246 1.98 -4.70 14.65
CA GLY A 246 1.29 -4.98 13.39
C GLY A 246 1.98 -4.39 12.17
N SER A 247 1.41 -4.63 10.99
CA SER A 247 1.85 -4.01 9.73
C SER A 247 1.11 -2.70 9.50
N ALA A 248 1.84 -1.64 9.18
CA ALA A 248 1.29 -0.35 8.77
C ALA A 248 0.93 -0.28 7.27
N CYS A 249 1.25 -1.33 6.51
CA CYS A 249 0.72 -1.59 5.17
C CYS A 249 -0.01 -2.93 5.22
N SER A 250 -1.11 -2.98 6.00
CA SER A 250 -1.78 -4.22 6.36
C SER A 250 -2.65 -4.76 5.22
N LEU A 251 -3.15 -6.00 5.38
CA LEU A 251 -4.15 -6.56 4.48
C LEU A 251 -5.42 -5.70 4.42
N SER A 252 -5.89 -5.16 5.55
CA SER A 252 -7.06 -4.29 5.61
C SER A 252 -6.83 -2.98 4.86
N ASP A 253 -5.65 -2.37 5.00
CA ASP A 253 -5.31 -1.15 4.26
C ASP A 253 -5.28 -1.42 2.77
N LEU A 254 -4.57 -2.46 2.31
CA LEU A 254 -4.53 -2.81 0.89
C LEU A 254 -5.93 -3.16 0.35
N ASN A 255 -6.81 -3.74 1.17
CA ASN A 255 -8.17 -3.97 0.72
C ASN A 255 -8.97 -2.67 0.60
N SER A 256 -8.94 -1.84 1.64
CA SER A 256 -9.59 -0.53 1.70
C SER A 256 -9.13 0.38 0.56
N ASN A 257 -7.85 0.35 0.23
CA ASN A 257 -7.22 1.19 -0.79
C ASN A 257 -7.67 0.82 -2.20
N GLY A 258 -7.73 -0.49 -2.50
CA GLY A 258 -8.27 -0.98 -3.77
C GLY A 258 -9.77 -0.65 -3.92
N ASP A 259 -10.54 -0.85 -2.85
CA ASP A 259 -11.97 -0.52 -2.83
C ASP A 259 -12.21 0.99 -3.00
N ALA A 260 -11.40 1.83 -2.33
CA ALA A 260 -11.47 3.29 -2.41
C ALA A 260 -11.26 3.80 -3.84
N ILE A 261 -10.24 3.30 -4.55
CA ILE A 261 -9.98 3.66 -5.95
C ILE A 261 -11.19 3.32 -6.82
N ARG A 262 -11.73 2.09 -6.70
CA ARG A 262 -12.88 1.64 -7.50
C ARG A 262 -14.13 2.45 -7.24
N LEU A 263 -14.44 2.72 -5.97
CA LEU A 263 -15.60 3.53 -5.60
C LEU A 263 -15.45 4.97 -6.12
N ALA A 264 -14.25 5.56 -6.01
CA ALA A 264 -13.98 6.88 -6.55
C ALA A 264 -14.13 6.91 -8.09
N GLU A 265 -13.59 5.92 -8.82
CA GLU A 265 -13.78 5.79 -10.27
C GLU A 265 -15.26 5.74 -10.66
N MET A 266 -16.07 4.94 -9.95
CA MET A 266 -17.51 4.85 -10.20
C MET A 266 -18.23 6.18 -9.97
N LEU A 267 -17.89 6.89 -8.90
CA LEU A 267 -18.48 8.19 -8.55
C LEU A 267 -17.99 9.32 -9.45
N THR A 268 -16.78 9.23 -10.00
CA THR A 268 -16.28 10.19 -11.00
C THR A 268 -16.94 9.95 -12.35
N ALA A 269 -17.17 8.69 -12.73
CA ALA A 269 -17.80 8.33 -14.00
C ALA A 269 -19.29 8.69 -14.05
N ASP A 270 -19.99 8.62 -12.93
CA ASP A 270 -21.40 9.01 -12.82
C ASP A 270 -21.62 9.94 -11.62
N SER A 271 -21.81 11.22 -11.91
CA SER A 271 -21.99 12.24 -10.87
C SER A 271 -23.32 12.13 -10.12
N SER A 272 -24.30 11.40 -10.68
CA SER A 272 -25.61 11.13 -10.08
C SER A 272 -25.63 9.91 -9.17
N LEU A 273 -24.61 9.05 -9.28
CA LEU A 273 -24.48 7.84 -8.47
C LEU A 273 -24.22 8.21 -7.01
N SER A 274 -25.04 7.66 -6.11
CA SER A 274 -24.79 7.78 -4.68
C SER A 274 -23.69 6.82 -4.23
N LEU A 275 -22.93 7.17 -3.19
CA LEU A 275 -21.96 6.28 -2.56
C LEU A 275 -22.63 4.97 -2.13
N SER A 276 -23.82 5.02 -1.53
CA SER A 276 -24.54 3.79 -1.14
C SER A 276 -24.88 2.89 -2.33
N ALA A 277 -25.23 3.47 -3.49
CA ALA A 277 -25.48 2.72 -4.72
C ALA A 277 -24.18 2.16 -5.33
N ALA A 278 -23.10 2.95 -5.33
CA ALA A 278 -21.77 2.53 -5.75
C ALA A 278 -21.29 1.33 -4.91
N MET A 279 -21.35 1.43 -3.58
CA MET A 279 -21.01 0.35 -2.65
C MET A 279 -21.87 -0.89 -2.89
N THR A 280 -23.19 -0.72 -3.06
CA THR A 280 -24.10 -1.84 -3.36
C THR A 280 -23.69 -2.59 -4.63
N SER A 281 -23.35 -1.85 -5.69
CA SER A 281 -22.95 -2.45 -6.97
C SER A 281 -21.57 -3.12 -6.85
N TYR A 282 -20.60 -2.43 -6.25
CA TYR A 282 -19.23 -2.89 -6.10
C TYR A 282 -19.13 -4.15 -5.23
N TYR A 283 -19.68 -4.13 -4.01
CA TYR A 283 -19.55 -5.26 -3.08
C TYR A 283 -20.33 -6.50 -3.54
N ARG A 284 -21.30 -6.36 -4.46
CA ARG A 284 -21.95 -7.50 -5.10
C ARG A 284 -20.96 -8.34 -5.91
N THR A 285 -20.00 -7.71 -6.59
CA THR A 285 -19.08 -8.39 -7.54
C THR A 285 -17.62 -8.40 -7.11
N VAL A 286 -17.26 -7.70 -6.02
CA VAL A 286 -15.86 -7.63 -5.54
C VAL A 286 -15.25 -9.02 -5.30
N ASN A 287 -13.97 -9.15 -5.65
CA ASN A 287 -13.08 -10.27 -5.37
C ASN A 287 -11.62 -9.76 -5.35
N GLY A 288 -10.65 -10.60 -4.99
CA GLY A 288 -9.25 -10.18 -4.92
C GLY A 288 -8.71 -9.61 -6.25
N SER A 289 -9.04 -10.23 -7.39
CA SER A 289 -8.56 -9.79 -8.69
C SER A 289 -9.05 -8.39 -9.07
N ASN A 290 -10.36 -8.13 -8.97
CA ASN A 290 -10.89 -6.81 -9.33
C ASN A 290 -10.51 -5.71 -8.32
N ARG A 291 -10.30 -6.05 -7.05
CA ARG A 291 -9.79 -5.16 -6.01
C ARG A 291 -8.34 -4.75 -6.27
N TYR A 292 -7.42 -5.72 -6.39
CA TYR A 292 -6.01 -5.42 -6.58
C TYR A 292 -5.67 -4.90 -7.99
N SER A 293 -6.54 -5.15 -8.97
CA SER A 293 -6.40 -4.50 -10.29
C SER A 293 -6.62 -2.98 -10.27
N ALA A 294 -7.19 -2.42 -9.19
CA ALA A 294 -7.45 -0.99 -9.05
C ALA A 294 -6.15 -0.18 -8.88
N PHE A 295 -5.12 -0.77 -8.28
CA PHE A 295 -3.83 -0.10 -8.08
C PHE A 295 -3.15 0.25 -9.41
N TYR A 296 -3.49 -0.46 -10.49
CA TYR A 296 -3.02 -0.16 -11.83
C TYR A 296 -3.66 1.08 -12.48
N THR A 297 -4.55 1.78 -11.75
CA THR A 297 -4.98 3.14 -12.12
C THR A 297 -3.83 4.13 -11.93
N ASP A 298 -2.96 3.90 -10.94
CA ASP A 298 -1.77 4.73 -10.70
C ASP A 298 -0.48 4.06 -11.20
N ILE A 299 -0.39 2.72 -11.08
CA ILE A 299 0.83 1.97 -11.37
C ILE A 299 0.80 1.43 -12.80
N PRO A 300 1.83 1.70 -13.63
CA PRO A 300 1.97 1.07 -14.93
C PRO A 300 1.93 -0.46 -14.84
N ARG A 301 1.04 -1.10 -15.62
CA ARG A 301 0.89 -2.56 -15.62
C ARG A 301 2.17 -3.23 -16.10
N SER A 302 2.58 -4.28 -15.38
CA SER A 302 3.64 -5.19 -15.80
C SER A 302 3.41 -6.57 -15.21
N THR A 303 3.78 -7.62 -15.95
CA THR A 303 3.84 -9.00 -15.44
C THR A 303 5.21 -9.33 -14.84
N SER A 304 6.19 -8.45 -15.00
CA SER A 304 7.52 -8.59 -14.41
C SER A 304 7.53 -7.93 -13.04
N VAL A 305 7.76 -8.73 -12.00
CA VAL A 305 7.88 -8.22 -10.62
C VAL A 305 8.94 -7.13 -10.54
N THR A 306 10.11 -7.32 -11.18
CA THR A 306 11.19 -6.34 -11.19
C THR A 306 10.77 -5.01 -11.81
N THR A 307 10.06 -5.06 -12.93
CA THR A 307 9.58 -3.84 -13.62
C THR A 307 8.49 -3.16 -12.80
N LEU A 308 7.53 -3.92 -12.28
CA LEU A 308 6.45 -3.39 -11.45
C LEU A 308 6.99 -2.75 -10.16
N ALA A 309 7.92 -3.41 -9.48
CA ALA A 309 8.59 -2.90 -8.29
C ALA A 309 9.35 -1.59 -8.55
N ALA A 310 10.02 -1.49 -9.71
CA ALA A 310 10.70 -0.26 -10.11
C ALA A 310 9.72 0.90 -10.34
N SER A 311 8.57 0.63 -10.96
CA SER A 311 7.51 1.63 -11.13
C SER A 311 6.91 2.08 -9.79
N ILE A 312 6.62 1.14 -8.90
CA ILE A 312 6.12 1.42 -7.54
C ILE A 312 7.13 2.29 -6.77
N TYR A 313 8.40 1.89 -6.77
CA TYR A 313 9.46 2.65 -6.11
C TYR A 313 9.55 4.08 -6.65
N SER A 314 9.48 4.25 -7.97
CA SER A 314 9.54 5.57 -8.60
C SER A 314 8.38 6.47 -8.20
N LEU A 315 7.18 5.93 -7.99
CA LEU A 315 6.01 6.71 -7.57
C LEU A 315 6.17 7.20 -6.13
N ILE A 316 6.59 6.33 -5.21
CA ILE A 316 6.75 6.71 -3.78
C ILE A 316 8.04 7.50 -3.50
N HIS A 317 9.02 7.42 -4.40
CA HIS A 317 10.35 8.06 -4.24
C HIS A 317 10.61 9.19 -5.25
N ASP A 318 9.56 9.77 -5.83
CA ASP A 318 9.69 10.96 -6.65
C ASP A 318 10.22 12.14 -5.82
N TRP A 319 10.99 13.06 -6.43
CA TRP A 319 11.60 14.20 -5.75
C TRP A 319 10.55 15.10 -5.07
N ALA A 320 9.35 15.19 -5.68
CA ALA A 320 8.21 15.89 -5.10
C ALA A 320 7.69 15.24 -3.80
N ASN A 321 7.98 13.95 -3.59
CA ASN A 321 7.51 13.17 -2.45
C ASN A 321 8.55 13.06 -1.31
N TYR A 322 9.77 13.58 -1.47
CA TYR A 322 10.82 13.47 -0.46
C TYR A 322 10.41 14.05 0.90
N ALA A 323 9.76 15.22 0.92
CA ALA A 323 9.26 15.85 2.14
C ALA A 323 8.18 15.00 2.83
N LEU A 324 7.38 14.28 2.05
CA LEU A 324 6.30 13.44 2.56
C LEU A 324 6.83 12.10 3.06
N VAL A 325 7.86 11.53 2.42
CA VAL A 325 8.58 10.35 2.94
C VAL A 325 9.21 10.70 4.28
N TYR A 326 9.87 11.86 4.39
CA TYR A 326 10.43 12.33 5.65
C TYR A 326 9.35 12.56 6.72
N LEU A 327 8.16 13.05 6.34
CA LEU A 327 7.02 13.25 7.24
C LEU A 327 6.50 11.91 7.83
N LYS A 328 6.41 10.86 7.00
CA LYS A 328 5.80 9.57 7.37
C LYS A 328 6.80 8.54 7.92
N ALA A 329 8.05 8.59 7.49
CA ALA A 329 9.05 7.55 7.77
C ALA A 329 10.48 8.14 7.75
N ARG A 330 10.76 9.01 8.73
CA ARG A 330 11.98 9.85 8.81
C ARG A 330 13.31 9.12 8.56
N ASP A 331 13.46 7.91 9.09
CA ASP A 331 14.72 7.17 9.11
C ASP A 331 14.79 6.03 8.08
N VAL A 332 13.76 5.90 7.23
CA VAL A 332 13.68 4.80 6.24
C VAL A 332 14.81 4.91 5.21
N THR A 333 15.42 3.79 4.85
CA THR A 333 16.47 3.76 3.81
C THR A 333 15.89 3.46 2.43
N ASN A 334 16.62 3.82 1.38
CA ASN A 334 16.28 3.42 0.01
C ASN A 334 16.20 1.89 -0.15
N ALA A 335 16.96 1.14 0.64
CA ALA A 335 16.91 -0.32 0.58
C ALA A 335 15.61 -0.86 1.18
N ASP A 336 15.08 -0.23 2.24
CA ASP A 336 13.78 -0.57 2.84
C ASP A 336 12.64 -0.24 1.88
N LEU A 337 12.67 0.95 1.24
CA LEU A 337 11.71 1.35 0.22
C LEU A 337 11.71 0.40 -0.99
N ARG A 338 12.88 -0.05 -1.45
CA ARG A 338 12.99 -1.02 -2.55
C ARG A 338 12.44 -2.39 -2.16
N ALA A 339 12.74 -2.85 -0.95
CA ALA A 339 12.23 -4.13 -0.46
C ALA A 339 10.70 -4.11 -0.30
N ALA A 340 10.15 -3.02 0.24
CA ALA A 340 8.70 -2.80 0.33
C ALA A 340 8.05 -2.75 -1.06
N SER A 341 8.62 -1.99 -2.00
CA SER A 341 8.11 -1.89 -3.37
C SER A 341 8.11 -3.24 -4.09
N ARG A 342 9.15 -4.06 -3.83
CA ARG A 342 9.25 -5.42 -4.35
C ARG A 342 8.19 -6.34 -3.75
N ALA A 343 8.06 -6.36 -2.43
CA ALA A 343 7.03 -7.15 -1.73
C ALA A 343 5.61 -6.77 -2.17
N PHE A 344 5.36 -5.48 -2.41
CA PHE A 344 4.08 -5.02 -2.92
C PHE A 344 3.84 -5.42 -4.38
N ALA A 345 4.86 -5.38 -5.23
CA ALA A 345 4.76 -5.90 -6.60
C ALA A 345 4.45 -7.40 -6.63
N ASP A 346 5.12 -8.17 -5.78
CA ASP A 346 4.88 -9.60 -5.61
C ASP A 346 3.44 -9.85 -5.10
N PHE A 347 2.96 -9.08 -4.12
CA PHE A 347 1.58 -9.14 -3.62
C PHE A 347 0.52 -8.92 -4.71
N LEU A 348 0.76 -7.96 -5.62
CA LEU A 348 -0.17 -7.64 -6.71
C LEU A 348 -0.19 -8.69 -7.83
N LEU A 349 0.88 -9.48 -7.98
CA LEU A 349 1.03 -10.49 -9.04
C LEU A 349 0.70 -11.92 -8.60
N ALA A 350 0.53 -12.16 -7.29
CA ALA A 350 0.15 -13.44 -6.69
C ALA A 350 -1.36 -13.71 -6.76
#